data_AF-A0AAU3DYW0-F1
#
_entry.id   AF-A0AAU3DYW0-F1
#
_cell.length_a   1.000
_cell.length_b   1.000
_cell.length_c   1.000
_cell.angle_alpha   90.00
_cell.angle_beta   90.00
_cell.angle_gamma   90.00
#
_symmetry.space_group_name_H-M   'P 1'
#
loop_
_entity.id
_entity.type
_entity.pdbx_description
1 polymer ?
#
loop_
_entity_poly.entity_id
_entity_poly.type
_entity_poly.pdbx_seq_one_letter_code
_entity_poly.pdbx_strand_id
1 'polypeptide(L)' 'MIYNERHTLTVINEYVDQFNNHRPHQGRHQRPPNHDPAVITPLNKPVRHRRRLGGVINERHRTA' A
#
# COMPACT_ATOMS: atom_id res chain seq x y z
N MET A 1 -11.99 3.54 -12.03
CA MET A 1 -13.43 3.52 -12.35
C MET A 1 -14.04 2.28 -11.71
N ILE A 2 -15.26 2.40 -11.19
CA ILE A 2 -15.96 1.31 -10.51
C ILE A 2 -17.15 0.91 -11.39
N TYR A 3 -17.22 -0.37 -11.78
CA TYR A 3 -18.11 -0.81 -12.87
C TYR A 3 -19.37 -1.56 -12.40
N ASN A 4 -19.29 -2.26 -11.28
CA ASN A 4 -20.39 -3.00 -10.67
C ASN A 4 -20.04 -3.30 -9.21
N GLU A 5 -21.01 -3.82 -8.46
CA GLU A 5 -20.86 -4.12 -7.03
C GLU A 5 -19.70 -5.07 -6.72
N ARG A 6 -19.56 -6.16 -7.49
CA ARG A 6 -18.44 -7.10 -7.31
C ARG A 6 -17.08 -6.42 -7.48
N HIS A 7 -16.98 -5.55 -8.48
CA HIS A 7 -15.79 -4.74 -8.73
C HIS A 7 -15.57 -3.71 -7.60
N THR A 8 -16.63 -3.08 -7.09
CA THR A 8 -16.57 -2.21 -5.91
C THR A 8 -16.00 -2.93 -4.70
N LEU A 9 -16.52 -4.12 -4.39
CA LEU A 9 -16.05 -4.92 -3.26
C LEU A 9 -14.58 -5.30 -3.41
N THR A 10 -14.15 -5.64 -4.63
CA THR A 10 -12.75 -5.94 -4.93
C THR A 10 -11.86 -4.72 -4.70
N VAL A 11 -12.29 -3.55 -5.18
CA VAL A 11 -11.57 -2.29 -5.02
C VAL A 11 -11.46 -1.90 -3.54
N ILE A 12 -12.54 -2.01 -2.77
CA ILE A 12 -12.56 -1.66 -1.34
C ILE A 12 -11.66 -2.60 -0.54
N ASN A 13 -11.73 -3.92 -0.77
CA ASN A 13 -10.88 -4.87 -0.04
C ASN A 13 -9.39 -4.63 -0.28
N GLU A 14 -9.00 -4.42 -1.54
CA GLU A 14 -7.62 -4.08 -1.90
C GLU A 14 -7.20 -2.72 -1.33
N TYR A 15 -8.11 -1.75 -1.29
CA TYR A 15 -7.84 -0.47 -0.65
C TYR A 15 -7.60 -0.61 0.85
N VAL A 16 -8.42 -1.38 1.56
CA VAL A 16 -8.29 -1.63 3.01
C VAL A 16 -6.98 -2.36 3.31
N ASP A 17 -6.64 -3.40 2.55
CA ASP A 17 -5.36 -4.10 2.66
C ASP A 17 -4.18 -3.14 2.47
N GLN A 18 -4.20 -2.35 1.39
CA GLN A 18 -3.15 -1.39 1.10
C GLN A 18 -3.04 -0.32 2.20
N PHE A 19 -4.16 0.17 2.73
CA PHE A 19 -4.17 1.20 3.77
C PHE A 19 -3.56 0.69 5.08
N ASN A 20 -3.98 -0.51 5.50
CA ASN A 20 -3.61 -1.06 6.79
C ASN A 20 -2.17 -1.58 6.80
N ASN A 21 -1.69 -2.12 5.67
CA ASN A 21 -0.43 -2.86 5.62
C ASN A 21 0.69 -2.10 4.87
N HIS A 22 0.36 -1.26 3.89
CA HIS A 22 1.34 -0.79 2.89
C HIS A 22 1.32 0.72 2.61
N ARG A 23 0.69 1.51 3.50
CA ARG A 23 0.42 2.95 3.33
C ARG A 23 1.65 3.74 2.81
N PRO A 24 1.56 4.41 1.65
CA PRO A 24 2.68 5.14 1.06
C PRO A 24 2.71 6.60 1.56
N HIS A 25 2.96 6.81 2.85
CA HIS A 25 3.06 8.16 3.42
C HIS A 25 4.49 8.48 3.81
N GLN A 26 5.09 9.44 3.12
CA GLN A 26 6.47 9.90 3.33
C GLN A 26 6.60 10.86 4.54
N GLY A 27 5.55 11.03 5.36
CA GLY A 27 5.59 11.85 6.57
C GLY A 27 6.30 11.14 7.72
N ARG A 28 7.16 11.85 8.48
CA ARG A 28 8.10 11.31 9.49
C ARG A 28 7.50 10.40 10.58
N HIS A 29 6.17 10.33 10.72
CA HIS A 29 5.45 9.48 11.68
C HIS A 29 4.21 8.76 11.13
N GLN A 30 3.98 8.77 9.80
CA GLN A 30 2.78 8.17 9.21
C GLN A 30 3.02 6.71 8.81
N ARG A 31 3.08 5.83 9.81
CA ARG A 31 3.19 4.38 9.57
C ARG A 31 1.81 3.77 9.30
N PRO A 32 1.71 2.68 8.50
CA PRO A 32 0.48 1.91 8.40
C PRO A 32 0.02 1.47 9.80
N PRO A 33 -1.29 1.41 10.08
CA PRO A 33 -1.81 0.93 11.36
C PRO A 33 -1.24 -0.41 11.82
N ASN A 34 -1.02 -1.34 10.89
CA ASN A 34 -0.50 -2.68 11.21
C ASN A 34 1.02 -2.77 11.16
N HIS A 35 1.74 -1.65 11.09
CA HIS A 35 3.19 -1.67 11.00
C HIS A 35 3.84 -1.98 12.36
N ASP A 36 4.71 -2.98 12.38
CA ASP A 36 5.58 -3.27 13.52
C ASP A 36 6.64 -2.16 13.67
N PRO A 37 6.64 -1.40 14.78
CA PRO A 37 7.58 -0.31 14.98
C PRO A 37 9.06 -0.74 14.98
N ALA A 38 9.35 -2.01 15.29
CA ALA A 38 10.69 -2.59 15.27
C ALA A 38 11.25 -2.81 13.85
N VAL A 39 10.38 -2.84 12.82
CA VAL A 39 10.80 -2.98 11.43
C VAL A 39 11.34 -1.64 10.92
N ILE A 40 12.67 -1.53 10.85
CA ILE A 40 13.35 -0.38 10.26
C ILE A 40 13.35 -0.55 8.74
N THR A 41 12.59 0.29 8.03
CA THR A 41 12.64 0.33 6.56
C THR A 41 13.93 1.03 6.11
N PRO A 42 14.86 0.34 5.44
CA PRO A 42 16.13 0.93 5.02
C PRO A 42 15.93 2.02 3.95
N LEU A 43 16.39 3.24 4.23
CA LEU A 43 16.18 4.42 3.38
C LEU A 43 16.98 4.39 2.07
N ASN A 44 18.00 3.52 1.97
CA ASN A 44 18.90 3.43 0.82
C ASN A 44 18.59 2.22 -0.08
N LYS A 45 17.56 1.42 0.21
CA LYS A 45 17.18 0.29 -0.64
C LYS A 45 16.33 0.73 -1.83
N PRO A 46 16.44 0.06 -2.99
CA PRO A 46 15.61 0.34 -4.16
C PRO A 46 14.12 0.32 -3.81
N VAL A 47 13.38 1.30 -4.34
CA VAL A 47 11.92 1.33 -4.26
C VAL A 47 11.38 0.51 -5.42
N ARG A 48 10.54 -0.48 -5.12
CA ARG A 48 9.80 -1.27 -6.10
C ARG A 48 8.37 -0.77 -6.21
N HIS A 49 7.84 -0.86 -7.42
CA HIS A 49 6.49 -0.45 -7.78
C HIS A 49 5.67 -1.67 -8.18
N ARG A 50 4.47 -1.80 -7.61
CA ARG A 50 3.49 -2.81 -7.99
C ARG A 50 2.17 -2.15 -8.32
N ARG A 51 1.63 -2.44 -9.50
CA ARG A 51 0.31 -1.97 -9.92
C ARG A 51 -0.73 -3.02 -9.54
N ARG A 52 -1.71 -2.62 -8.73
CA ARG A 52 -2.89 -3.44 -8.40
C ARG A 52 -4.13 -2.84 -9.06
N LEU A 53 -5.18 -3.65 -9.24
CA LEU A 53 -6.46 -3.22 -9.83
C LEU A 53 -6.31 -2.48 -11.16
N GLY A 54 -5.52 -3.03 -12.10
CA GLY A 54 -5.27 -2.37 -13.40
C GLY A 54 -4.48 -1.06 -13.30
N GLY A 55 -3.87 -0.75 -12.15
CA GLY A 55 -3.12 0.49 -11.90
C GLY A 55 -3.90 1.57 -11.17
N VAL A 56 -5.12 1.27 -10.72
CA VAL A 56 -5.87 2.17 -9.83
C VAL A 56 -5.13 2.33 -8.49
N ILE A 57 -4.47 1.27 -8.02
CA ILE A 57 -3.64 1.31 -6.82
C ILE A 57 -2.18 1.11 -7.25
N ASN A 58 -1.34 2.06 -6.86
CA ASN A 58 0.11 2.02 -7.07
C ASN A 58 0.79 1.80 -5.73
N GLU A 59 1.22 0.57 -5.49
CA GLU A 59 1.98 0.19 -4.32
C GLU A 59 3.46 0.52 -4.53
N ARG A 60 4.07 1.12 -3.52
CA ARG A 60 5.51 1.39 -3.47
C ARG A 60 6.06 0.76 -2.20
N HIS A 61 7.00 -0.16 -2.34
CA HIS A 61 7.63 -0.80 -1.20
C HIS A 61 9.15 -0.80 -1.36
N ARG A 62 9.87 -0.74 -0.24
CA ARG A 62 11.33 -0.93 -0.22
C ARG A 62 11.60 -2.37 0.15
N THR A 63 12.55 -3.00 -0.53
CA THR A 63 13.01 -4.36 -0.17
C THR A 63 13.82 -4.28 1.12
N ALA A 64 13.58 -5.20 2.06
CA ALA A 64 14.41 -5.33 3.26
C ALA A 64 15.89 -5.53 2.92
#